data_AF-A0A936PVH2-F1
#
_entry.id   AF-A0A936PVH2-F1
#
_cell.length_a   1.000
_cell.length_b   1.000
_cell.length_c   1.000
_cell.angle_alpha   90.00
_cell.angle_beta   90.00
_cell.angle_gamma   90.00
#
_symmetry.space_group_name_H-M   'P 1'
#
loop_
_entity.id
_entity.type
_entity.pdbx_description
1 polymer ?
#
loop_
_entity_poly.entity_id
_entity_poly.type
_entity_poly.pdbx_seq_one_letter_code
_entity_poly.pdbx_strand_id
1 'polypeptide(L)' 'MKQVRLEPWVYTLYADGDRLIFAAMAGGVGLYELAVVMNEAEVAAYQTEGSPALTALARAIRDNPQDFAHRLVKPPTG' A
#
# COMPACT_ATOMS: atom_id res chain seq x y z
N MET A 1 -6.66 2.53 -12.66
CA MET A 1 -5.99 3.06 -11.46
C MET A 1 -5.84 4.57 -11.50
N LYS A 2 -6.29 5.28 -10.46
CA LYS A 2 -6.10 6.72 -10.23
C LYS A 2 -5.35 6.90 -8.91
N GLN A 3 -4.29 7.72 -8.89
CA GLN A 3 -3.62 8.07 -7.64
C GLN A 3 -4.55 8.87 -6.74
N VAL A 4 -4.72 8.43 -5.50
CA VAL A 4 -5.54 9.06 -4.47
C VAL A 4 -4.68 9.82 -3.47
N ARG A 5 -3.53 9.24 -3.10
CA ARG A 5 -2.59 9.84 -2.15
C ARG A 5 -1.18 9.35 -2.42
N LEU A 6 -0.21 10.20 -2.14
CA LEU A 6 1.22 9.90 -2.23
C LEU A 6 1.90 10.43 -0.97
N GLU A 7 2.68 9.58 -0.34
CA GLU A 7 3.68 9.95 0.67
C GLU A 7 5.05 9.58 0.08
N PRO A 8 5.83 10.57 -0.39
CA PRO A 8 7.09 10.31 -1.11
C PRO A 8 8.02 9.38 -0.34
N TRP A 9 8.58 8.38 -1.03
CA TRP A 9 9.48 7.38 -0.45
C TRP A 9 8.86 6.45 0.61
N VAL A 10 7.55 6.53 0.85
CA VAL A 10 6.85 5.68 1.82
C VAL A 10 5.78 4.85 1.12
N TYR A 11 4.80 5.49 0.48
CA TYR A 11 3.73 4.78 -0.21
C TYR A 11 3.00 5.62 -1.26
N THR A 12 2.32 4.93 -2.17
CA THR A 12 1.29 5.50 -3.04
C THR A 12 -0.02 4.72 -2.88
N LEU A 13 -1.13 5.43 -2.71
CA LEU A 13 -2.47 4.86 -2.68
C LEU A 13 -3.17 5.12 -4.01
N TYR A 14 -3.70 4.07 -4.62
CA TYR A 14 -4.45 4.10 -5.87
C TYR A 14 -5.88 3.63 -5.65
N ALA A 15 -6.83 4.23 -6.38
CA ALA A 15 -8.18 3.72 -6.55
C ALA A 15 -8.29 2.98 -7.88
N ASP A 16 -8.90 1.80 -7.86
CA ASP A 16 -9.17 0.98 -9.03
C ASP A 16 -10.58 0.40 -8.95
N GLY A 17 -11.55 1.12 -9.52
CA GLY A 17 -12.97 0.85 -9.28
C GLY A 17 -13.30 0.97 -7.79
N ASP A 18 -13.87 -0.09 -7.23
CA ASP A 18 -14.23 -0.18 -5.80
C ASP A 18 -13.09 -0.66 -4.90
N ARG A 19 -11.89 -0.87 -5.46
CA ARG A 19 -10.72 -1.36 -4.73
C ARG A 19 -9.72 -0.25 -4.47
N LEU A 20 -9.07 -0.33 -3.32
CA LEU A 20 -7.89 0.46 -3.00
C LEU A 20 -6.65 -0.42 -3.14
N ILE A 21 -5.68 0.05 -3.92
CA ILE A 21 -4.37 -0.57 -4.08
C ILE A 21 -3.36 0.30 -3.34
N PHE A 22 -2.62 -0.33 -2.44
CA PHE A 22 -1.59 0.31 -1.64
C PHE A 22 -0.21 -0.16 -2.10
N ALA A 23 0.58 0.74 -2.66
CA ALA A 23 1.96 0.49 -3.06
C ALA A 23 2.90 1.04 -1.99
N ALA A 24 3.52 0.16 -1.21
CA ALA A 24 4.51 0.55 -0.20
C ALA A 24 5.93 0.45 -0.78
N MET A 25 6.77 1.41 -0.43
CA MET A 25 8.20 1.31 -0.66
C MET A 25 8.78 0.32 0.36
N ALA A 26 9.28 -0.81 -0.14
CA ALA A 26 9.95 -1.83 0.65
C ALA A 26 11.44 -1.89 0.27
N GLY A 27 12.30 -2.24 1.22
CA GLY A 27 13.72 -2.38 0.90
C GLY A 27 14.61 -2.55 2.13
N GLY A 28 15.54 -3.49 2.02
CA GLY A 28 16.70 -3.63 2.91
C GLY A 28 17.99 -3.35 2.13
N VAL A 29 18.33 -4.23 1.19
CA VAL A 29 19.55 -4.13 0.34
C VAL A 29 19.28 -3.40 -1.00
N GLY A 30 18.01 -3.24 -1.38
CA GLY A 30 17.57 -2.48 -2.55
C GLY A 30 16.13 -2.00 -2.36
N LEU A 31 15.80 -0.86 -2.96
CA LEU A 31 14.48 -0.24 -2.87
C LEU A 31 13.58 -0.77 -3.98
N TYR A 32 12.41 -1.29 -3.62
CA TYR A 32 11.39 -1.79 -4.54
C TYR A 32 10.00 -1.42 -4.05
N GLU A 33 9.02 -1.43 -4.96
CA GLU A 33 7.62 -1.22 -4.61
C GLU A 33 6.88 -2.54 -4.46
N LEU A 34 6.04 -2.61 -3.44
CA LEU A 34 5.19 -3.76 -3.16
C LEU A 34 3.74 -3.27 -3.14
N ALA A 35 3.00 -3.60 -4.20
CA ALA A 35 1.61 -3.18 -4.39
C ALA A 35 0.64 -4.30 -3.97
N VAL A 36 -0.31 -3.96 -3.10
CA VAL A 36 -1.28 -4.90 -2.52
C VAL A 36 -2.69 -4.35 -2.60
N VAL A 37 -3.69 -5.23 -2.74
CA VAL A 37 -5.09 -4.83 -2.56
C VAL A 37 -5.39 -4.71 -1.07
N MET A 38 -5.90 -3.55 -0.64
CA MET A 38 -6.32 -3.34 0.74
C MET A 38 -7.54 -4.21 1.06
N ASN A 39 -7.52 -4.84 2.23
CA ASN A 39 -8.67 -5.56 2.76
C ASN A 39 -9.65 -4.60 3.47
N GLU A 40 -10.82 -5.11 3.85
CA GLU A 40 -11.87 -4.29 4.47
C GLU A 40 -11.41 -3.61 5.77
N ALA A 41 -10.60 -4.29 6.60
CA ALA A 41 -10.10 -3.72 7.85
C ALA A 41 -9.12 -2.56 7.62
N GLU A 42 -8.22 -2.70 6.65
CA GLU A 42 -7.27 -1.65 6.25
C GLU A 42 -8.00 -0.44 5.64
N VAL A 43 -9.04 -0.69 4.83
CA VAL A 43 -9.90 0.36 4.27
C VAL A 43 -10.65 1.10 5.38
N ALA A 44 -11.24 0.37 6.34
CA ALA A 44 -11.96 0.97 7.47
C ALA A 44 -11.03 1.78 8.38
N ALA A 45 -9.81 1.29 8.65
CA ALA A 45 -8.79 2.03 9.39
C ALA A 45 -8.41 3.32 8.65
N TYR A 46 -8.21 3.26 7.34
CA TYR A 46 -7.95 4.45 6.54
C TYR A 46 -9.11 5.47 6.57
N GLN A 47 -10.36 5.01 6.51
CA GLN A 47 -11.53 5.89 6.57
C GLN A 47 -11.70 6.56 7.93
N THR A 48 -11.30 5.88 9.01
CA THR A 48 -11.45 6.37 10.38
C THR A 48 -10.28 7.27 10.80
N GLU A 49 -9.05 6.85 10.51
CA GLU A 49 -7.84 7.48 11.03
C GLU A 49 -7.11 8.32 9.98
N GLY A 50 -7.31 8.05 8.68
CA GLY A 50 -6.64 8.74 7.58
C GLY A 50 -5.19 8.30 7.39
N SER A 51 -4.30 9.27 7.18
CA SER A 51 -2.88 9.02 6.86
C SER A 51 -2.12 8.16 7.89
N PRO A 52 -2.34 8.28 9.22
CA PRO A 52 -1.68 7.41 10.20
C PRO A 52 -1.88 5.91 9.94
N ALA A 53 -3.08 5.48 9.55
CA ALA A 53 -3.35 4.08 9.22
C ALA A 53 -2.54 3.62 7.99
N LEU A 54 -2.38 4.49 6.99
CA LEU A 54 -1.57 4.20 5.81
C LEU A 54 -0.08 4.11 6.15
N THR A 55 0.43 4.98 7.02
CA THR A 55 1.82 4.92 7.49
C THR A 55 2.09 3.63 8.28
N ALA A 56 1.14 3.22 9.12
CA ALA A 56 1.23 1.95 9.85
C ALA A 56 1.23 0.75 8.88
N LEU A 57 0.37 0.77 7.85
CA LEU A 57 0.32 -0.26 6.82
C LEU A 57 1.62 -0.33 6.00
N ALA A 58 2.18 0.81 5.58
CA ALA A 58 3.47 0.85 4.88
C ALA A 58 4.59 0.23 5.70
N ARG A 59 4.62 0.53 7.01
CA ARG A 59 5.57 -0.10 7.93
C ARG A 59 5.35 -1.61 8.03
N ALA A 60 4.11 -2.06 8.17
CA ALA A 60 3.80 -3.49 8.26
C ALA A 60 4.25 -4.26 7.01
N ILE A 61 4.00 -3.71 5.82
CA ILE A 61 4.43 -4.30 4.54
C ILE A 61 5.95 -4.31 4.43
N ARG A 62 6.63 -3.22 4.81
CA ARG A 62 8.08 -3.15 4.77
C ARG A 62 8.73 -4.14 5.74
N ASP A 63 8.20 -4.24 6.95
CA ASP A 63 8.77 -5.04 8.02
C ASP A 63 8.47 -6.55 7.79
N ASN A 64 7.32 -6.90 7.18
CA ASN A 64 6.91 -8.29 6.91
C ASN A 64 6.24 -8.46 5.53
N PRO A 65 6.96 -8.26 4.41
CA PRO A 65 6.37 -8.27 3.06
C PRO A 65 5.72 -9.60 2.67
N GLN A 66 6.22 -10.71 3.21
CA GLN A 66 5.69 -12.06 2.98
C GLN A 66 4.24 -12.25 3.44
N ASP A 67 3.81 -11.52 4.48
CA ASP A 67 2.45 -11.63 5.02
C ASP A 67 1.41 -11.10 4.02
N PHE A 68 1.86 -10.32 3.04
CA PHE A 68 1.03 -9.69 2.02
C PHE A 68 1.11 -10.39 0.66
N ALA A 69 1.92 -11.45 0.53
CA ALA A 69 2.21 -12.10 -0.75
C ALA A 69 0.95 -12.57 -1.50
N HIS A 70 -0.08 -13.01 -0.77
CA HIS A 70 -1.35 -13.50 -1.34
C HIS A 70 -2.25 -12.41 -1.95
N ARG A 71 -1.95 -11.13 -1.71
CA ARG A 71 -2.72 -9.97 -2.20
C ARG A 71 -1.91 -9.07 -3.14
N LEU A 72 -0.74 -9.54 -3.55
CA LEU A 72 0.13 -8.83 -4.48
C LEU A 72 -0.60 -8.56 -5.80
N VAL A 73 -0.43 -7.35 -6.29
CA VAL A 73 -0.85 -6.94 -7.62
C VAL A 73 0.33 -6.34 -8.35
N LYS A 74 0.28 -6.39 -9.69
CA LYS A 74 1.28 -5.70 -10.50
C LYS A 74 1.15 -4.20 -10.23
N PRO A 75 2.21 -3.51 -9.76
CA PRO A 75 2.20 -2.06 -9.72
C PRO A 75 1.92 -1.52 -11.13
N PRO A 76 1.23 -0.38 -11.28
CA PRO A 76 1.08 0.23 -12.59
C PRO A 76 2.47 0.48 -13.17
N THR A 77 2.82 -0.28 -14.21
CA THR A 77 4.00 0.02 -15.04
C THR A 77 3.66 1.29 -15.80
N GLY A 78 4.27 2.40 -15.39
CA GLY A 78 4.35 3.60 -16.22
C GLY A 78 5.12 3.31 -17.51
#